data_AF-A0A100XFP9-F1
#
_entry.id   AF-A0A100XFP9-F1
#
_cell.length_a   1.000
_cell.length_b   1.000
_cell.length_c   1.000
_cell.angle_alpha   90.00
_cell.angle_beta   90.00
_cell.angle_gamma   90.00
#
_symmetry.space_group_name_H-M   'P 1'
#
loop_
_entity.id
_entity.type
_entity.pdbx_description
1 polymer ?
#
loop_
_entity_poly.entity_id
_entity_poly.type
_entity_poly.pdbx_seq_one_letter_code
_entity_poly.pdbx_strand_id
1 'polypeptide(L)'
;MSVVLALAAFVNQVSGTPYVLGGDSPSGTDCSGLASWVANVATGRPAFGDRFHTGNQEAALLARGFKYGTAPGALVIGWNSTHTAVTLPDGTPVSAGEGGGVKIGGGGAFQPQFTKHMYLPIEELGPEQIPGLEPELPVIQLADAGAAPPPPPPELT
;
A
#
# COMPACT_ATOMS: atom_id res chain seq x y z
N MET A 1 -7.89 5.93 -8.40
CA MET A 1 -7.59 4.52 -8.71
C MET A 1 -7.82 3.72 -7.43
N SER A 2 -8.54 2.59 -7.47
CA SER A 2 -8.76 1.78 -6.26
C SER A 2 -7.45 1.13 -5.79
N VAL A 3 -7.25 1.00 -4.47
CA VAL A 3 -6.08 0.32 -3.86
C VAL A 3 -5.91 -1.10 -4.40
N VAL A 4 -7.02 -1.83 -4.59
CA VAL A 4 -7.00 -3.19 -5.13
C VAL A 4 -6.37 -3.22 -6.53
N LEU A 5 -6.70 -2.26 -7.38
CA LEU A 5 -6.16 -2.17 -8.73
C LEU A 5 -4.67 -1.77 -8.71
N ALA A 6 -4.26 -0.88 -7.81
CA ALA A 6 -2.87 -0.52 -7.63
C ALA A 6 -2.03 -1.73 -7.15
N LEU A 7 -2.55 -2.52 -6.22
CA LEU A 7 -1.90 -3.75 -5.75
C LEU A 7 -1.77 -4.79 -6.86
N ALA A 8 -2.85 -5.03 -7.62
CA ALA A 8 -2.82 -5.96 -8.74
C ALA A 8 -1.82 -5.52 -9.83
N ALA A 9 -1.82 -4.24 -10.20
CA ALA A 9 -0.87 -3.71 -11.18
C ALA A 9 0.57 -3.82 -10.68
N PHE A 10 0.83 -3.45 -9.43
CA PHE A 10 2.15 -3.53 -8.82
C PHE A 10 2.67 -4.97 -8.78
N VAL A 11 1.87 -5.92 -8.28
CA VAL A 11 2.26 -7.32 -8.18
C VAL A 11 2.54 -7.92 -9.56
N ASN A 12 1.73 -7.59 -10.57
CA ASN A 12 2.02 -8.01 -11.95
C ASN A 12 3.34 -7.44 -12.46
N GLN A 13 3.65 -6.18 -12.12
CA GLN A 13 4.89 -5.52 -12.52
C GLN A 13 6.14 -6.15 -11.87
N VAL A 14 6.06 -6.55 -10.60
CA VAL A 14 7.22 -7.14 -9.87
C VAL A 14 7.28 -8.67 -9.94
N SER A 15 6.31 -9.31 -10.59
CA SER A 15 6.34 -10.75 -10.83
C SER A 15 7.58 -11.14 -11.64
N GLY A 16 8.31 -12.15 -11.19
CA GLY A 16 9.57 -12.57 -11.80
C GLY A 16 10.82 -11.88 -11.23
N THR A 17 10.69 -10.88 -10.34
CA THR A 17 11.84 -10.30 -9.64
C THR A 17 12.61 -11.38 -8.88
N PRO A 18 13.95 -11.52 -9.08
CA PRO A 18 14.74 -12.58 -8.45
C PRO A 18 14.70 -12.58 -6.92
N TYR A 19 14.92 -13.76 -6.32
CA TYR A 19 15.11 -13.83 -4.87
C TYR A 19 16.51 -13.37 -4.49
N VAL A 20 16.59 -12.29 -3.71
CA VAL A 20 17.85 -11.76 -3.17
C VAL A 20 17.62 -11.46 -1.70
N LEU A 21 18.35 -12.16 -0.82
CA LEU A 21 18.29 -11.91 0.61
C LEU A 21 18.66 -10.44 0.88
N GLY A 22 17.76 -9.71 1.52
CA GLY A 22 17.96 -8.31 1.81
C GLY A 22 17.69 -7.35 0.66
N GLY A 23 17.22 -7.83 -0.51
CA GLY A 23 16.94 -7.00 -1.67
C GLY A 23 15.76 -6.04 -1.45
N ASP A 24 15.84 -4.86 -2.06
CA ASP A 24 14.83 -3.80 -2.00
C ASP A 24 14.71 -3.06 -3.34
N SER A 25 14.78 -3.79 -4.45
CA SER A 25 14.68 -3.20 -5.79
C SER A 25 14.08 -4.18 -6.80
N PRO A 26 13.68 -3.71 -8.00
CA PRO A 26 13.24 -4.59 -9.08
C PRO A 26 14.26 -5.67 -9.49
N SER A 27 15.54 -5.49 -9.16
CA SER A 27 16.60 -6.46 -9.42
C SER A 27 16.63 -7.61 -8.40
N GLY A 28 15.94 -7.49 -7.26
CA GLY A 28 15.81 -8.59 -6.31
C GLY A 28 15.16 -8.21 -4.98
N THR A 29 14.48 -9.18 -4.38
CA THR A 29 13.87 -9.08 -3.04
C THR A 29 13.87 -10.42 -2.32
N ASP A 30 13.74 -10.39 -0.99
CA ASP A 30 13.38 -11.55 -0.19
C ASP A 30 11.88 -11.62 0.11
N CYS A 31 11.45 -12.63 0.87
CA CYS A 31 10.06 -12.81 1.28
C CYS A 31 9.52 -11.58 2.02
N SER A 32 10.31 -11.05 2.97
CA SER A 32 9.94 -9.89 3.78
C SER A 32 9.98 -8.57 3.03
N GLY A 33 10.88 -8.42 2.06
CA GLY A 33 10.94 -7.27 1.16
C GLY A 33 9.69 -7.19 0.29
N LEU A 34 9.27 -8.33 -0.29
CA LEU A 34 8.01 -8.37 -1.06
C LEU A 34 6.81 -7.99 -0.19
N ALA A 35 6.71 -8.57 1.02
CA ALA A 35 5.64 -8.23 1.95
C ALA A 35 5.66 -6.73 2.33
N SER A 36 6.85 -6.14 2.45
CA SER A 36 7.02 -4.71 2.68
C SER A 36 6.50 -3.86 1.53
N TRP A 37 6.86 -4.21 0.30
CA TRP A 37 6.42 -3.47 -0.88
C TRP A 37 4.91 -3.47 -1.01
N VAL A 38 4.27 -4.63 -0.82
CA VAL A 38 2.82 -4.75 -0.89
C VAL A 38 2.15 -3.94 0.23
N ALA A 39 2.67 -4.01 1.47
CA ALA A 39 2.15 -3.22 2.58
C ALA A 39 2.33 -1.70 2.36
N ASN A 40 3.44 -1.29 1.75
CA ASN A 40 3.72 0.10 1.42
C ASN A 40 2.73 0.61 0.37
N VAL A 41 2.59 -0.09 -0.76
CA VAL A 41 1.65 0.27 -1.82
C VAL A 41 0.21 0.33 -1.30
N ALA A 42 -0.19 -0.62 -0.45
CA ALA A 42 -1.53 -0.64 0.13
C ALA A 42 -1.82 0.56 1.05
N THR A 43 -0.78 1.23 1.53
CA THR A 43 -0.88 2.35 2.48
C THR A 43 -0.41 3.68 1.89
N GLY A 44 -0.29 3.76 0.56
CA GLY A 44 0.09 4.99 -0.15
C GLY A 44 1.57 5.34 -0.09
N ARG A 45 2.41 4.44 0.39
CA ARG A 45 3.87 4.65 0.49
C ARG A 45 4.58 4.21 -0.79
N PRO A 46 5.76 4.76 -1.10
CA PRO A 46 6.64 4.20 -2.11
C PRO A 46 6.90 2.72 -1.85
N ALA A 47 6.85 1.88 -2.89
CA ALA A 47 7.05 0.45 -2.74
C ALA A 47 8.43 0.14 -2.11
N PHE A 48 9.48 0.80 -2.59
CA PHE A 48 10.87 0.60 -2.19
C PHE A 48 11.34 1.66 -1.17
N GLY A 49 12.41 1.34 -0.42
CA GLY A 49 13.10 2.29 0.45
C GLY A 49 12.57 2.38 1.88
N ASP A 50 11.36 1.85 2.15
CA ASP A 50 10.77 1.72 3.49
C ASP A 50 10.42 0.25 3.76
N ARG A 51 11.42 -0.64 3.66
CA ARG A 51 11.23 -2.07 3.89
C ARG A 51 11.32 -2.46 5.37
N PHE A 52 10.67 -3.56 5.70
CA PHE A 52 10.86 -4.30 6.94
C PHE A 52 11.46 -5.69 6.66
N HIS A 53 11.77 -6.40 7.74
CA HIS A 53 12.20 -7.79 7.72
C HIS A 53 11.37 -8.59 8.74
N THR A 54 11.40 -9.92 8.67
CA THR A 54 10.53 -10.78 9.49
C THR A 54 10.61 -10.50 11.00
N GLY A 55 11.80 -10.11 11.49
CA GLY A 55 12.02 -9.75 12.90
C GLY A 55 11.34 -8.47 13.40
N ASN A 56 11.03 -7.49 12.54
CA ASN A 56 10.34 -6.24 12.91
C ASN A 56 8.99 -6.06 12.18
N GLN A 57 8.61 -7.04 11.35
CA GLN A 57 7.42 -7.03 10.51
C GLN A 57 6.14 -6.71 11.29
N GLU A 58 5.96 -7.25 12.49
CA GLU A 58 4.77 -7.00 13.32
C GLU A 58 4.60 -5.50 13.64
N ALA A 59 5.64 -4.87 14.19
CA ALA A 59 5.62 -3.44 14.51
C ALA A 59 5.47 -2.57 13.26
N ALA A 60 6.13 -2.97 12.16
CA ALA A 60 6.07 -2.29 10.88
C ALA A 60 4.67 -2.32 10.26
N LEU A 61 3.95 -3.44 10.37
CA LEU A 61 2.58 -3.59 9.89
C LEU A 61 1.60 -2.80 10.75
N LEU A 62 1.75 -2.82 12.08
CA LEU A 62 0.95 -1.99 13.00
C LEU A 62 1.08 -0.50 12.67
N ALA A 63 2.30 -0.01 12.43
CA ALA A 63 2.56 1.38 12.04
C ALA A 63 1.94 1.77 10.68
N ARG A 64 1.57 0.76 9.88
CA ARG A 64 0.91 0.86 8.57
C ARG A 64 -0.60 0.65 8.66
N GLY A 65 -1.17 0.54 9.87
CA GLY A 65 -2.61 0.42 10.09
C GLY A 65 -3.15 -1.02 9.97
N PHE A 66 -2.27 -2.03 9.89
CA PHE A 66 -2.71 -3.41 9.92
C PHE A 66 -3.25 -3.79 11.31
N LYS A 67 -4.25 -4.66 11.31
CA LYS A 67 -4.89 -5.25 12.50
C LYS A 67 -4.46 -6.72 12.63
N TYR A 68 -4.42 -7.25 13.86
CA TYR A 68 -4.13 -8.67 14.09
C TYR A 68 -5.22 -9.59 13.53
N GLY A 69 -4.81 -10.75 13.01
CA GLY A 69 -5.70 -11.77 12.47
C GLY A 69 -5.85 -11.70 10.96
N THR A 70 -7.04 -12.09 10.47
CA THR A 70 -7.41 -12.10 9.06
C THR A 70 -8.84 -11.59 8.89
N ALA A 71 -9.18 -11.09 7.71
CA ALA A 71 -10.54 -10.69 7.38
C ALA A 71 -10.82 -10.97 5.88
N PRO A 72 -12.07 -11.33 5.51
CA PRO A 72 -12.47 -11.42 4.12
C PRO A 72 -12.29 -10.08 3.39
N GLY A 73 -11.88 -10.10 2.12
CA GLY A 73 -11.70 -8.88 1.32
C GLY A 73 -10.53 -7.97 1.76
N ALA A 74 -9.75 -8.38 2.76
CA ALA A 74 -8.60 -7.63 3.23
C ALA A 74 -7.31 -8.07 2.53
N LEU A 75 -6.32 -7.17 2.55
CA LEU A 75 -4.93 -7.58 2.31
C LEU A 75 -4.44 -8.33 3.55
N VAL A 76 -4.01 -9.58 3.40
CA VAL A 76 -3.55 -10.42 4.53
C VAL A 76 -2.08 -10.76 4.35
N ILE A 77 -1.32 -10.67 5.43
CA ILE A 77 0.08 -11.09 5.49
C ILE A 77 0.23 -12.13 6.59
N GLY A 78 0.74 -13.30 6.22
CA GLY A 78 1.02 -14.42 7.12
C GLY A 78 2.52 -14.66 7.21
N TRP A 79 3.03 -14.87 8.42
CA TRP A 79 4.45 -15.10 8.64
C TRP A 79 4.75 -16.00 9.84
N ASN A 80 5.98 -16.51 9.86
CA ASN A 80 6.61 -17.16 11.02
C ASN A 80 8.02 -16.58 11.20
N SER A 81 8.93 -17.24 11.93
CA SER A 81 10.28 -16.71 12.15
C SER A 81 11.18 -16.68 10.91
N THR A 82 10.85 -17.44 9.86
CA THR A 82 11.73 -17.66 8.70
C THR A 82 11.13 -17.20 7.37
N HIS A 83 9.81 -17.10 7.28
CA HIS A 83 9.12 -16.86 6.01
C HIS A 83 7.87 -15.99 6.17
N THR A 84 7.51 -15.29 5.11
CA THR A 84 6.28 -14.50 5.01
C THR A 84 5.72 -14.55 3.59
N ALA A 85 4.41 -14.52 3.46
CA ALA A 85 3.71 -14.41 2.19
C ALA A 85 2.45 -13.57 2.33
N VAL A 86 1.88 -13.18 1.18
CA VAL A 86 0.80 -12.22 1.09
C VAL A 86 -0.39 -12.82 0.35
N THR A 87 -1.60 -12.44 0.74
CA THR A 87 -2.83 -12.66 -0.03
C THR A 87 -3.50 -11.32 -0.24
N LEU A 88 -3.72 -10.95 -1.51
CA LEU A 88 -4.38 -9.71 -1.90
C LEU A 88 -5.88 -9.74 -1.56
N PRO A 89 -6.56 -8.58 -1.54
CA PRO A 89 -8.00 -8.46 -1.27
C PRO A 89 -8.90 -9.33 -2.14
N ASP A 90 -8.49 -9.57 -3.40
CA ASP A 90 -9.20 -10.42 -4.36
C ASP A 90 -8.95 -11.93 -4.14
N GLY A 91 -8.18 -12.28 -3.11
CA GLY A 91 -7.77 -13.66 -2.80
C GLY A 91 -6.51 -14.10 -3.54
N THR A 92 -5.90 -13.26 -4.38
CA THR A 92 -4.69 -13.62 -5.14
C THR A 92 -3.48 -13.82 -4.20
N PRO A 93 -2.87 -15.01 -4.16
CA PRO A 93 -1.68 -15.25 -3.36
C PRO A 93 -0.41 -14.72 -4.05
N VAL A 94 0.50 -14.14 -3.27
CA VAL A 94 1.78 -13.59 -3.73
C VAL A 94 2.89 -13.97 -2.76
N SER A 95 4.03 -14.41 -3.28
CA SER A 95 5.16 -14.91 -2.47
C SER A 95 6.50 -14.65 -3.15
N ALA A 96 7.57 -14.64 -2.36
CA ALA A 96 8.95 -14.73 -2.84
C ALA A 96 9.69 -15.72 -1.93
N GLY A 97 10.55 -16.56 -2.48
CA GLY A 97 11.32 -17.57 -1.73
C GLY A 97 10.71 -18.97 -1.75
N GLU A 98 9.53 -19.14 -2.35
CA GLU A 98 8.87 -20.44 -2.51
C GLU A 98 9.21 -21.08 -3.87
N GLY A 99 10.48 -21.47 -4.02
CA GLY A 99 11.00 -22.02 -5.29
C GLY A 99 11.53 -20.97 -6.25
N GLY A 100 11.77 -19.74 -5.79
CA GLY A 100 12.38 -18.68 -6.60
C GLY A 100 12.05 -17.28 -6.12
N GLY A 101 12.10 -16.33 -7.05
CA GLY A 101 11.76 -14.92 -6.82
C GLY A 101 10.26 -14.66 -6.59
N VAL A 102 9.86 -13.43 -6.82
CA VAL A 102 8.46 -12.99 -6.70
C VAL A 102 7.58 -13.76 -7.69
N LYS A 103 6.49 -14.34 -7.21
CA LYS A 103 5.47 -15.00 -8.02
C LYS A 103 4.07 -14.70 -7.51
N ILE A 104 3.14 -14.65 -8.46
CA ILE A 104 1.71 -14.82 -8.22
C ILE A 104 1.42 -16.32 -8.16
N GLY A 105 0.69 -16.77 -7.14
CA GLY A 105 0.41 -18.19 -6.90
C GLY A 105 1.05 -18.76 -5.63
N GLY A 106 0.70 -20.00 -5.31
CA GLY A 106 1.08 -20.66 -4.07
C GLY A 106 -0.01 -20.55 -2.99
N GLY A 107 0.35 -20.77 -1.73
CA GLY A 107 -0.61 -20.75 -0.62
C GLY A 107 -0.89 -19.36 -0.03
N GLY A 108 -0.15 -18.33 -0.46
CA GLY A 108 -0.29 -16.96 0.04
C GLY A 108 -0.13 -16.90 1.55
N ALA A 109 -0.81 -15.94 2.20
CA ALA A 109 -0.77 -15.75 3.64
C ALA A 109 -1.41 -16.89 4.47
N PHE A 110 -2.12 -17.84 3.85
CA PHE A 110 -2.88 -18.88 4.57
C PHE A 110 -2.17 -20.24 4.60
N GLN A 111 -0.87 -20.26 4.34
CA GLN A 111 -0.10 -21.50 4.43
C GLN A 111 -0.07 -22.02 5.88
N PRO A 112 -0.18 -23.35 6.11
CA PRO A 112 -0.22 -23.94 7.45
C PRO A 112 1.00 -23.63 8.34
N GLN A 113 2.13 -23.23 7.73
CA GLN A 113 3.37 -22.92 8.44
C GLN A 113 3.36 -21.56 9.15
N PHE A 114 2.43 -20.66 8.81
CA PHE A 114 2.40 -19.32 9.39
C PHE A 114 1.68 -19.33 10.73
N THR A 115 2.35 -18.79 11.73
CA THR A 115 1.85 -18.73 13.11
C THR A 115 1.34 -17.34 13.48
N LYS A 116 1.64 -16.33 12.66
CA LYS A 116 1.21 -14.95 12.83
C LYS A 116 0.53 -14.46 11.57
N HIS A 117 -0.54 -13.67 11.76
CA HIS A 117 -1.30 -13.07 10.68
C HIS A 117 -1.70 -11.66 11.08
N MET A 118 -1.64 -10.75 10.10
CA MET A 118 -2.20 -9.42 10.18
C MET A 118 -2.87 -9.06 8.86
N TYR A 119 -3.87 -8.21 8.93
CA TYR A 119 -4.63 -7.77 7.76
C TYR A 119 -4.80 -6.25 7.73
N LEU A 120 -4.94 -5.71 6.52
CA LEU A 120 -5.31 -4.34 6.27
C LEU A 120 -6.69 -4.33 5.58
N PRO A 121 -7.74 -3.81 6.22
CA PRO A 121 -9.05 -3.70 5.60
C PRO A 121 -9.00 -2.62 4.50
N ILE A 122 -9.12 -3.04 3.24
CA ILE A 122 -8.98 -2.14 2.09
C ILE A 122 -10.26 -1.33 1.84
N GLU A 123 -11.42 -1.83 2.25
CA GLU A 123 -12.71 -1.12 2.14
C GLU A 123 -12.83 0.06 3.13
N GLU A 124 -12.06 0.05 4.23
CA GLU A 124 -11.96 1.15 5.20
C GLU A 124 -10.95 2.23 4.79
N LEU A 125 -10.16 2.00 3.72
CA LEU A 125 -9.25 2.99 3.14
C LEU A 125 -9.99 3.72 2.00
N GLY A 126 -10.83 4.67 2.38
CA GLY A 126 -11.36 5.65 1.44
C GLY A 126 -10.24 6.43 0.73
N PRO A 127 -10.53 7.08 -0.41
CA PRO A 127 -9.53 7.81 -1.20
C PRO A 127 -8.79 8.91 -0.40
N GLU A 128 -9.35 9.38 0.72
CA GLU A 128 -8.72 10.37 1.62
C GLU A 128 -7.65 9.79 2.55
N GLN A 129 -7.60 8.48 2.77
CA GLN A 129 -6.68 7.84 3.73
C GLN A 129 -5.38 7.35 3.09
N ILE A 130 -5.19 7.59 1.79
CA ILE A 130 -3.94 7.32 1.07
C ILE A 130 -3.17 8.63 1.01
N PRO A 131 -2.13 8.85 1.85
CA PRO A 131 -1.35 10.08 1.77
C PRO A 131 -0.68 10.17 0.39
N GLY A 132 -0.96 11.22 -0.37
CA GLY A 132 -0.30 11.50 -1.66
C GLY A 132 -1.12 11.22 -2.93
N LEU A 133 -2.40 10.87 -2.83
CA LEU A 133 -3.33 10.94 -3.96
C LEU A 133 -4.24 12.15 -3.78
N GLU A 134 -3.69 13.35 -3.92
CA GLU A 134 -4.52 14.54 -4.07
C GLU A 134 -5.34 14.38 -5.38
N PRO A 135 -6.68 14.38 -5.33
CA PRO A 135 -7.45 14.49 -6.55
C PRO A 135 -7.24 15.92 -7.04
N GLU A 136 -6.40 16.10 -8.07
CA GLU A 136 -6.36 17.35 -8.83
C GLU A 136 -7.72 17.54 -9.52
N LEU A 137 -8.69 18.09 -8.78
CA LEU A 137 -9.91 18.58 -9.37
C LEU A 137 -9.63 20.02 -9.82
N PRO A 138 -9.98 20.40 -11.05
CA PRO A 138 -9.82 21.78 -11.48
C PRO A 138 -10.69 22.66 -10.58
N VAL A 139 -10.04 23.53 -9.82
CA VAL A 139 -10.69 24.56 -9.01
C VAL A 139 -11.40 25.51 -9.99
N ILE A 140 -12.70 25.29 -10.20
CA ILE A 140 -13.55 26.29 -10.86
C ILE A 140 -13.66 27.43 -9.86
N GLN A 141 -12.90 28.48 -10.13
CA GLN A 141 -12.76 29.66 -9.31
C GLN A 141 -14.09 30.43 -9.30
N LEU A 142 -14.93 30.18 -8.30
CA LEU A 142 -16.12 30.98 -8.03
C LEU A 142 -15.78 31.94 -6.89
N ALA A 143 -15.03 32.99 -7.23
CA ALA A 143 -14.86 34.13 -6.37
C ALA A 143 -16.11 35.02 -6.50
N ASP A 144 -17.08 34.82 -5.61
CA ASP A 144 -18.01 35.86 -5.22
C ASP A 144 -17.64 36.32 -3.81
N ALA A 145 -17.05 37.51 -3.73
CA ALA A 145 -17.01 38.29 -2.50
C ALA A 145 -16.96 39.77 -2.92
N GLY A 146 -18.10 40.43 -2.78
CA GLY A 146 -18.30 41.82 -3.14
C GLY A 146 -17.28 42.76 -2.50
N ALA A 147 -16.67 43.58 -3.33
CA ALA A 147 -16.09 44.85 -2.94
C ALA A 147 -16.98 45.96 -3.52
N ALA A 148 -17.58 46.76 -2.65
CA ALA A 148 -18.29 47.97 -3.06
C ALA A 148 -17.30 48.94 -3.74
N PRO A 149 -17.70 49.67 -4.79
CA PRO A 149 -16.84 50.67 -5.42
C PRO A 149 -16.55 51.83 -4.45
N PRO A 150 -15.36 52.47 -4.54
CA PRO A 150 -15.02 53.62 -3.70
C PRO A 150 -15.93 54.82 -4.02
N PRO A 151 -16.20 55.70 -3.03
CA PRO A 151 -17.04 56.88 -3.26
C PRO A 151 -16.39 57.89 -4.22
N PRO A 152 -17.19 58.65 -4.99
CA PRO A 152 -16.67 59.65 -5.91
C PRO A 152 -16.02 60.83 -5.16
N PRO A 153 -15.04 61.50 -5.77
CA PRO A 153 -14.38 62.67 -5.18
C PRO A 153 -15.35 63.86 -5.08
N PRO A 154 -15.14 64.79 -4.12
CA PRO A 154 -16.02 65.95 -3.94
C PRO A 154 -15.92 66.94 -5.11
N GLU A 155 -17.07 67.39 -5.61
CA GLU A 155 -17.19 68.51 -6.55
C GLU A 155 -16.70 69.81 -5.90
N LEU A 156 -15.69 70.44 -6.50
CA LEU A 156 -15.34 71.83 -6.24
C LEU A 156 -16.13 72.70 -7.22
N THR A 157 -16.80 73.70 -6.67
CA THR A 157 -17.66 74.70 -7.35
C THR A 157 -16.87 75.56 -8.32
#